data_AF-A0A075IA93-F1
#
_entry.id   AF-A0A075IA93-F1
#
_cell.length_a   1.000
_cell.length_b   1.000
_cell.length_c   1.000
_cell.angle_alpha   90.00
_cell.angle_beta   90.00
_cell.angle_gamma   90.00
#
_symmetry.space_group_name_H-M   'P 1'
#
loop_
_entity.id
_entity.type
_entity.pdbx_description
1 polymer ?
#
loop_
_entity_poly.entity_id
_entity_poly.type
_entity_poly.pdbx_seq_one_letter_code
_entity_poly.pdbx_strand_id
1 'polypeptide(L)'
;MEQAHNLGIKSNATMLYGHIEKPEHIVDHLLKIRNLQKKTGGFLTLIPLKFSLENTELEQKNMLTQECSSIYDLKVIALSRLMLSGFLNNISVYWVADGKKLAQVALSHGGNDLVGTAFSEEVYRAAGKSTNSSLLDLVNLVKEIKRKPAQRDTFFNIIRTF
;
A
#
# COMPACT_ATOMS: atom_id res chain seq x y z
N MET A 1 -5.49 8.20 -16.76
CA MET A 1 -4.09 7.83 -16.48
C MET A 1 -3.23 7.82 -17.72
N GLU A 2 -3.56 7.05 -18.77
CA GLU A 2 -2.76 7.00 -20.01
C GLU A 2 -2.46 8.39 -20.61
N GLN A 3 -3.46 9.25 -20.75
CA GLN A 3 -3.28 10.62 -21.21
C GLN A 3 -2.31 11.42 -20.33
N ALA A 4 -2.44 11.33 -18.99
CA ALA A 4 -1.55 12.02 -18.07
C ALA A 4 -0.10 11.52 -18.20
N HIS A 5 0.09 10.21 -18.31
CA HIS A 5 1.42 9.62 -18.49
C HIS A 5 2.05 10.04 -19.81
N ASN A 6 1.26 10.15 -20.90
CA ASN A 6 1.72 10.64 -22.19
C ASN A 6 2.10 12.13 -22.18
N LEU A 7 1.58 12.89 -21.22
CA LEU A 7 1.98 14.27 -20.94
C LEU A 7 3.17 14.36 -19.96
N GLY A 8 3.79 13.23 -19.59
CA GLY A 8 4.91 13.18 -18.66
C GLY A 8 4.53 13.22 -17.17
N ILE A 9 3.24 13.25 -16.84
CA ILE A 9 2.77 13.28 -15.45
C ILE A 9 2.87 11.88 -14.86
N LYS A 10 3.64 11.72 -13.78
CA LYS A 10 3.75 10.48 -13.02
C LYS A 10 2.62 10.35 -12.01
N SER A 11 2.26 9.12 -11.66
CA SER A 11 1.19 8.86 -10.69
C SER A 11 1.43 7.61 -9.86
N ASN A 12 0.53 7.35 -8.91
CA ASN A 12 0.45 6.07 -8.22
C ASN A 12 -0.77 5.28 -8.71
N ALA A 13 -0.78 3.98 -8.46
CA ALA A 13 -1.97 3.13 -8.57
C ALA A 13 -2.40 2.70 -7.17
N THR A 14 -3.70 2.64 -6.91
CA THR A 14 -4.27 2.12 -5.67
C THR A 14 -5.23 0.98 -5.96
N MET A 15 -5.36 0.04 -5.03
CA MET A 15 -6.31 -1.06 -5.14
C MET A 15 -6.90 -1.35 -3.76
N LEU A 16 -8.18 -1.01 -3.56
CA LEU A 16 -8.93 -1.38 -2.36
C LEU A 16 -9.23 -2.89 -2.40
N TYR A 17 -8.92 -3.60 -1.31
CA TYR A 17 -9.13 -5.04 -1.16
C TYR A 17 -9.68 -5.38 0.22
N GLY A 18 -10.17 -6.61 0.39
CA GLY A 18 -10.67 -7.12 1.67
C GLY A 18 -12.10 -6.68 1.99
N HIS A 19 -12.85 -6.28 0.98
CA HIS A 19 -14.27 -5.96 1.07
C HIS A 19 -15.09 -7.13 0.50
N ILE A 20 -15.91 -6.87 -0.50
CA ILE A 20 -16.80 -7.86 -1.14
C ILE A 20 -16.21 -8.41 -2.44
N GLU A 21 -14.96 -8.06 -2.78
CA GLU A 21 -14.36 -8.50 -4.03
C GLU A 21 -14.08 -10.00 -4.06
N LYS A 22 -14.09 -10.56 -5.27
CA LYS A 22 -13.60 -11.91 -5.52
C LYS A 22 -12.11 -11.88 -5.88
N PRO A 23 -11.36 -12.97 -5.65
CA PRO A 23 -9.96 -13.06 -6.03
C PRO A 23 -9.68 -12.70 -7.49
N GLU A 24 -10.59 -13.05 -8.41
CA GLU A 24 -10.45 -12.73 -9.83
C GLU A 24 -10.47 -11.21 -10.09
N HIS A 25 -11.18 -10.44 -9.27
CA HIS A 25 -11.21 -8.97 -9.38
C HIS A 25 -9.87 -8.34 -9.00
N ILE A 26 -9.19 -8.89 -7.98
CA ILE A 26 -7.84 -8.46 -7.59
C ILE A 26 -6.86 -8.74 -8.74
N VAL A 27 -6.91 -9.94 -9.31
CA VAL A 27 -6.07 -10.33 -10.45
C VAL A 27 -6.32 -9.44 -11.67
N ASP A 28 -7.59 -9.20 -12.02
CA ASP A 28 -7.97 -8.33 -13.13
C ASP A 28 -7.46 -6.88 -12.93
N HIS A 29 -7.58 -6.34 -11.72
CA HIS A 29 -7.07 -5.00 -11.41
C HIS A 29 -5.54 -4.94 -11.59
N LEU A 30 -4.79 -5.90 -11.05
CA LEU A 30 -3.34 -5.98 -11.20
C LEU A 30 -2.92 -6.12 -12.67
N LEU A 31 -3.66 -6.89 -13.48
CA LEU A 31 -3.43 -7.01 -14.92
C LEU A 31 -3.64 -5.67 -15.65
N LYS A 32 -4.71 -4.93 -15.31
CA LYS A 32 -4.96 -3.60 -15.89
C LYS A 32 -3.85 -2.62 -15.56
N ILE A 33 -3.37 -2.60 -14.31
CA ILE A 33 -2.21 -1.78 -13.90
C ILE A 33 -0.97 -2.18 -14.69
N ARG A 34 -0.64 -3.47 -14.73
CA ARG A 34 0.53 -3.98 -15.48
C ARG A 34 0.48 -3.62 -16.95
N ASN A 35 -0.68 -3.80 -17.58
CA ASN A 35 -0.85 -3.55 -19.02
C ASN A 35 -0.71 -2.07 -19.35
N LEU A 36 -1.26 -1.18 -18.52
CA LEU A 36 -1.05 0.25 -18.71
C LEU A 36 0.40 0.64 -18.41
N GLN A 37 1.01 0.08 -17.36
CA GLN A 37 2.41 0.33 -17.03
C GLN A 37 3.37 -0.09 -18.16
N LYS A 38 3.11 -1.23 -18.81
CA LYS A 38 3.85 -1.67 -20.02
C LYS A 38 3.80 -0.65 -21.14
N LYS A 39 2.68 0.05 -21.31
CA LYS A 39 2.49 1.03 -22.38
C LYS A 39 3.17 2.36 -22.04
N THR A 40 3.07 2.83 -20.81
CA THR A 40 3.39 4.23 -20.49
C THR A 40 4.51 4.43 -19.47
N GLY A 41 4.85 3.42 -18.64
CA GLY A 41 5.86 3.54 -17.58
C GLY A 41 5.61 4.70 -16.59
N GLY A 42 4.34 5.03 -16.36
CA GLY A 42 3.93 6.26 -15.66
C GLY A 42 3.67 6.09 -14.17
N PHE A 43 3.41 4.86 -13.72
CA PHE A 43 3.19 4.56 -12.31
C PHE A 43 4.53 4.50 -11.55
N LEU A 44 4.55 5.14 -10.39
CA LEU A 44 5.68 5.15 -9.44
C LEU A 44 5.58 4.01 -8.43
N THR A 45 4.38 3.71 -7.94
CA THR A 45 4.11 2.63 -6.98
C THR A 45 2.67 2.13 -7.07
N LEU A 46 2.45 0.89 -6.63
CA LEU A 46 1.13 0.38 -6.26
C LEU A 46 0.95 0.46 -4.74
N ILE A 47 -0.20 0.96 -4.30
CA ILE A 47 -0.62 0.98 -2.89
C ILE A 47 -1.87 0.09 -2.74
N PRO A 48 -1.72 -1.18 -2.32
CA PRO A 48 -2.85 -1.97 -1.87
C PRO A 48 -3.44 -1.33 -0.61
N LEU A 49 -4.75 -1.07 -0.62
CA LEU A 49 -5.44 -0.42 0.48
C LEU A 49 -6.37 -1.44 1.13
N LYS A 50 -6.09 -1.79 2.38
CA LYS A 50 -6.99 -2.61 3.19
C LYS A 50 -8.30 -1.85 3.41
N PHE A 51 -9.41 -2.54 3.19
CA PHE A 51 -10.73 -2.03 3.55
C PHE A 51 -10.92 -1.99 5.07
N SER A 52 -11.33 -0.82 5.59
CA SER A 52 -11.74 -0.65 6.99
C SER A 52 -13.27 -0.77 7.07
N LEU A 53 -13.78 -1.65 7.92
CA LEU A 53 -15.22 -1.95 7.97
C LEU A 53 -16.04 -0.88 8.69
N GLU A 54 -15.49 -0.33 9.77
CA GLU A 54 -16.18 0.63 10.65
C GLU A 54 -16.77 1.82 9.89
N ASN A 55 -18.02 2.18 10.21
CA ASN A 55 -18.74 3.32 9.66
C ASN A 55 -18.98 3.24 8.13
N THR A 56 -19.06 2.04 7.58
CA THR A 56 -19.36 1.84 6.15
C THR A 56 -20.79 1.36 5.91
N GLU A 57 -21.31 1.59 4.71
CA GLU A 57 -22.62 1.06 4.30
C GLU A 57 -22.65 -0.49 4.31
N LEU A 58 -21.50 -1.13 4.06
CA LEU A 58 -21.35 -2.58 4.12
C LEU A 58 -21.53 -3.14 5.53
N GLU A 59 -21.02 -2.43 6.54
CA GLU A 59 -21.27 -2.73 7.96
C GLU A 59 -22.75 -2.52 8.29
N GLN A 60 -23.30 -1.35 7.97
CA GLN A 60 -24.69 -0.98 8.30
C GLN A 60 -25.72 -1.95 7.70
N LYS A 61 -25.43 -2.49 6.50
CA LYS A 61 -26.29 -3.47 5.82
C LYS A 61 -25.98 -4.92 6.19
N ASN A 62 -25.06 -5.17 7.13
CA ASN A 62 -24.58 -6.51 7.51
C ASN A 62 -24.08 -7.33 6.32
N MET A 63 -23.59 -6.67 5.26
CA MET A 63 -23.02 -7.33 4.08
C MET A 63 -21.60 -7.84 4.37
N LEU A 64 -20.92 -7.20 5.31
CA LEU A 64 -19.64 -7.63 5.85
C LEU A 64 -19.65 -7.44 7.36
N THR A 65 -19.27 -8.47 8.10
CA THR A 65 -19.29 -8.46 9.58
C THR A 65 -17.90 -8.41 10.20
N GLN A 66 -16.85 -8.56 9.38
CA GLN A 66 -15.47 -8.50 9.82
C GLN A 66 -14.55 -8.10 8.66
N GLU A 67 -13.44 -7.44 8.98
CA GLU A 67 -12.37 -7.16 8.03
C GLU A 67 -11.65 -8.45 7.60
N CYS A 68 -10.92 -8.38 6.48
CA CYS A 68 -10.10 -9.49 6.04
C CYS A 68 -8.96 -9.80 7.03
N SER A 69 -8.56 -11.07 7.05
CA SER A 69 -7.46 -11.52 7.92
C SER A 69 -6.10 -10.97 7.48
N SER A 70 -5.16 -10.83 8.43
CA SER A 70 -3.78 -10.42 8.13
C SER A 70 -3.06 -11.38 7.17
N ILE A 71 -3.48 -12.64 7.09
CA ILE A 71 -2.95 -13.57 6.08
C ILE A 71 -3.39 -13.15 4.68
N TYR A 72 -4.62 -12.67 4.53
CA TYR A 72 -5.11 -12.15 3.24
C TYR A 72 -4.38 -10.86 2.86
N ASP A 73 -4.15 -9.95 3.81
CA ASP A 73 -3.33 -8.74 3.60
C ASP A 73 -1.96 -9.09 2.99
N LEU A 74 -1.23 -10.03 3.62
CA LEU A 74 0.07 -10.48 3.14
C LEU A 74 0.00 -11.18 1.77
N LYS A 75 -1.07 -11.95 1.50
CA LYS A 75 -1.29 -12.59 0.19
C LYS A 75 -1.48 -11.55 -0.91
N VAL A 76 -2.25 -10.49 -0.68
CA VAL A 76 -2.47 -9.43 -1.67
C VAL A 76 -1.17 -8.69 -1.98
N ILE A 77 -0.36 -8.37 -0.96
CA ILE A 77 0.95 -7.72 -1.13
C ILE A 77 1.93 -8.62 -1.89
N ALA A 78 2.03 -9.90 -1.52
CA ALA A 78 2.90 -10.87 -2.18
C ALA A 78 2.47 -11.11 -3.64
N LEU A 79 1.17 -11.25 -3.89
CA LEU A 79 0.61 -11.41 -5.23
C LEU A 79 0.92 -10.19 -6.10
N SER A 80 0.73 -8.98 -5.55
CA SER A 80 1.05 -7.72 -6.23
C SER A 80 2.52 -7.66 -6.66
N ARG A 81 3.44 -8.02 -5.74
CA ARG A 81 4.88 -8.13 -6.04
C ARG A 81 5.16 -9.09 -7.19
N LEU A 82 4.57 -10.28 -7.16
CA LEU A 82 4.81 -11.31 -8.18
C LEU A 82 4.24 -10.91 -9.54
N MET A 83 3.01 -10.41 -9.58
CA MET A 83 2.33 -10.06 -10.83
C MET A 83 2.93 -8.83 -11.52
N LEU A 84 3.43 -7.87 -10.75
CA LEU A 84 3.99 -6.61 -11.25
C LEU A 84 5.51 -6.61 -11.39
N SER A 85 6.17 -7.71 -11.01
CA SER A 85 7.62 -7.88 -11.12
C SER A 85 8.13 -7.54 -12.53
N GLY A 86 9.14 -6.65 -12.59
CA GLY A 86 9.72 -6.18 -13.84
C GLY A 86 8.93 -5.06 -14.55
N PHE A 87 7.76 -4.67 -14.05
CA PHE A 87 6.95 -3.57 -14.62
C PHE A 87 6.74 -2.42 -13.62
N LEU A 88 6.41 -2.74 -12.37
CA LEU A 88 6.23 -1.78 -11.29
C LEU A 88 6.86 -2.36 -10.02
N ASN A 89 8.05 -1.87 -9.68
CA ASN A 89 8.87 -2.47 -8.62
C ASN A 89 8.56 -1.92 -7.23
N ASN A 90 7.86 -0.80 -7.11
CA ASN A 90 7.46 -0.27 -5.83
C ASN A 90 6.07 -0.78 -5.47
N ILE A 91 6.00 -1.50 -4.36
CA ILE A 91 4.78 -1.94 -3.70
C ILE A 91 4.79 -1.31 -2.32
N SER A 92 3.93 -0.33 -2.13
CA SER A 92 3.77 0.39 -0.88
C SER A 92 2.97 -0.43 0.13
N VAL A 93 3.32 -0.29 1.40
CA VAL A 93 2.64 -0.85 2.55
C VAL A 93 2.06 0.32 3.33
N TYR A 94 0.73 0.42 3.38
CA TYR A 94 0.06 1.51 4.07
C TYR A 94 -0.04 1.19 5.56
N TRP A 95 1.04 1.50 6.29
CA TRP A 95 1.26 1.04 7.66
C TRP A 95 0.23 1.54 8.67
N VAL A 96 -0.48 2.62 8.34
CA VAL A 96 -1.58 3.13 9.14
C VAL A 96 -2.73 2.13 9.19
N ALA A 97 -3.16 1.64 8.03
CA ALA A 97 -4.27 0.69 7.94
C ALA A 97 -3.86 -0.70 8.44
N ASP A 98 -2.65 -1.14 8.10
CA ASP A 98 -2.14 -2.47 8.48
C ASP A 98 -1.71 -2.54 9.96
N GLY A 99 -1.31 -1.40 10.53
CA GLY A 99 -0.60 -1.33 11.80
C GLY A 99 0.89 -1.71 11.68
N LYS A 100 1.72 -1.17 12.59
CA LYS A 100 3.19 -1.32 12.58
C LYS A 100 3.66 -2.77 12.46
N LYS A 101 3.10 -3.68 13.26
CA LYS A 101 3.54 -5.08 13.31
C LYS A 101 3.31 -5.79 11.98
N LEU A 102 2.11 -5.66 11.42
CA LEU A 102 1.80 -6.29 10.13
C LEU A 102 2.59 -5.63 9.01
N ALA A 103 2.74 -4.30 9.03
CA ALA A 103 3.53 -3.57 8.04
C ALA A 103 4.99 -4.05 8.01
N GLN A 104 5.60 -4.31 9.17
CA GLN A 104 6.93 -4.89 9.28
C GLN A 104 7.03 -6.26 8.61
N VAL A 105 6.04 -7.13 8.84
CA VAL A 105 5.96 -8.44 8.18
C VAL A 105 5.75 -8.27 6.67
N ALA A 106 4.89 -7.36 6.25
CA ALA A 106 4.56 -7.07 4.86
C ALA A 106 5.77 -6.59 4.05
N LEU A 107 6.69 -5.84 4.65
CA LEU A 107 7.96 -5.51 4.03
C LEU A 107 8.73 -6.78 3.62
N SER A 108 8.73 -7.82 4.46
CA SER A 108 9.35 -9.11 4.15
C SER A 108 8.55 -9.97 3.16
N HIS A 109 7.31 -9.59 2.81
CA HIS A 109 6.40 -10.36 1.96
C HIS A 109 6.06 -9.67 0.63
N GLY A 110 6.91 -8.75 0.18
CA GLY A 110 6.81 -8.12 -1.14
C GLY A 110 6.69 -6.60 -1.10
N GLY A 111 6.35 -6.01 0.05
CA GLY A 111 6.40 -4.58 0.26
C GLY A 111 7.83 -4.03 0.29
N ASN A 112 8.05 -2.82 -0.20
CA ASN A 112 9.36 -2.16 -0.14
C ASN A 112 9.31 -0.67 0.23
N ASP A 113 8.12 -0.17 0.57
CA ASP A 113 7.90 1.26 0.78
C ASP A 113 6.82 1.46 1.84
N LEU A 114 7.17 2.04 2.99
CA LEU A 114 6.19 2.38 4.03
C LEU A 114 5.55 3.71 3.68
N VAL A 115 4.23 3.70 3.47
CA VAL A 115 3.44 4.91 3.18
C VAL A 115 2.46 5.17 4.32
N GLY A 116 2.31 6.44 4.65
CA GLY A 116 1.47 6.93 5.74
C GLY A 116 2.05 8.21 6.30
N THR A 117 1.21 9.07 6.87
CA THR A 117 1.65 10.35 7.44
C THR A 117 2.35 10.11 8.77
N ALA A 118 3.68 10.05 8.76
CA ALA A 118 4.49 9.95 9.98
C ALA A 118 4.53 11.25 10.81
N PHE A 119 4.09 12.39 10.24
CA PHE A 119 4.26 13.71 10.85
C PHE A 119 2.97 14.33 11.41
N SER A 120 1.80 13.92 10.94
CA SER A 120 0.47 14.26 11.50
C SER A 120 -0.57 13.54 10.66
N GLU A 121 -1.20 12.50 11.19
CA GLU A 121 -2.29 11.84 10.50
C GLU A 121 -3.64 12.41 10.92
N GLU A 122 -4.09 13.44 10.24
CA GLU A 122 -5.38 14.06 10.53
C GLU A 122 -6.55 13.24 9.99
N VAL A 123 -6.33 12.45 8.93
CA VAL A 123 -7.39 11.68 8.24
C VAL A 123 -7.88 10.48 9.06
N TYR A 124 -6.97 9.63 9.58
CA TYR A 124 -7.38 8.54 10.48
C TYR A 124 -7.79 9.03 11.87
N ARG A 125 -7.21 10.15 12.35
CA ARG A 125 -7.68 10.82 13.58
C ARG A 125 -9.14 11.27 13.43
N ALA A 126 -9.53 11.78 12.25
CA ALA A 126 -10.92 12.11 11.94
C ALA A 126 -11.82 10.87 11.84
N ALA A 127 -11.26 9.69 11.55
CA ALA A 127 -11.94 8.39 11.59
C ALA A 127 -11.87 7.68 12.96
N GLY A 128 -11.34 8.35 14.01
CA GLY A 128 -11.31 7.83 15.39
C GLY A 128 -10.12 6.92 15.74
N LYS A 129 -9.16 6.71 14.84
CA LYS A 129 -7.99 5.85 15.04
C LYS A 129 -6.74 6.72 15.25
N SER A 130 -6.06 6.60 16.40
CA SER A 130 -4.85 7.37 16.71
C SER A 130 -3.57 6.64 16.30
N THR A 131 -2.67 7.33 15.59
CA THR A 131 -1.36 6.78 15.16
C THR A 131 -0.22 7.71 15.61
N ASN A 132 0.25 7.53 16.84
CA ASN A 132 1.46 8.23 17.31
C ASN A 132 2.70 7.44 16.89
N SER A 133 3.26 7.74 15.71
CA SER A 133 4.51 7.11 15.23
C SER A 133 5.53 8.16 14.83
N SER A 134 6.71 8.12 15.44
CA SER A 134 7.81 9.00 15.02
C SER A 134 8.49 8.46 13.75
N LEU A 135 9.22 9.32 13.04
CA LEU A 135 10.12 8.87 11.97
C LEU A 135 11.11 7.79 12.47
N LEU A 136 11.62 7.95 13.70
CA LEU A 136 12.57 7.00 14.29
C LEU A 136 11.94 5.63 14.55
N ASP A 137 10.65 5.58 14.90
CA ASP A 137 9.92 4.32 15.06
C ASP A 137 9.89 3.54 13.74
N LEU A 138 9.59 4.22 12.63
CA LEU A 138 9.55 3.59 11.30
C LEU A 138 10.94 3.14 10.86
N VAL A 139 11.98 3.92 11.17
CA VAL A 139 13.38 3.53 10.93
C VAL A 139 13.74 2.27 11.70
N ASN A 140 13.40 2.20 12.99
CA ASN A 140 13.69 1.04 13.83
C ASN A 140 12.95 -0.21 13.35
N LEU A 141 11.67 -0.07 13.00
CA LEU A 141 10.85 -1.14 12.43
C LEU A 141 11.52 -1.79 11.20
N VAL A 142 12.09 -0.98 10.30
CA VAL A 142 12.81 -1.50 9.12
C VAL A 142 14.15 -2.14 9.50
N LYS A 143 14.88 -1.58 10.47
CA LYS A 143 16.16 -2.13 10.94
C LYS A 143 16.00 -3.48 11.63
N GLU A 144 14.95 -3.68 12.40
CA GLU A 144 14.66 -4.93 13.11
C GLU A 144 14.52 -6.14 12.16
N ILE A 145 14.02 -5.92 10.94
CA ILE A 145 13.96 -6.94 9.88
C ILE A 145 15.22 -6.97 8.99
N LYS A 146 16.31 -6.37 9.46
CA LYS A 146 17.63 -6.32 8.78
C LYS A 146 17.59 -5.68 7.39
N ARG A 147 16.65 -4.74 7.16
CA ARG A 147 16.61 -3.92 5.94
C ARG A 147 17.24 -2.55 6.19
N LYS A 148 17.57 -1.86 5.09
CA LYS A 148 18.18 -0.53 5.11
C LYS A 148 17.09 0.54 4.98
N PRO A 149 16.71 1.23 6.07
CA PRO A 149 15.75 2.34 5.98
C PRO A 149 16.31 3.51 5.18
N ALA A 150 15.47 4.07 4.33
CA ALA A 150 15.78 5.28 3.59
C ALA A 150 14.54 6.18 3.48
N GLN A 151 14.75 7.48 3.67
CA GLN A 151 13.77 8.51 3.37
C GLN A 151 13.88 8.86 1.89
N ARG A 152 12.75 8.94 1.21
CA ARG A 152 12.66 9.23 -0.22
C ARG A 152 11.76 10.44 -0.50
N ASP A 153 11.93 11.02 -1.69
CA ASP A 153 10.95 11.97 -2.24
C ASP A 153 9.79 11.23 -2.93
N THR A 154 8.89 11.99 -3.55
CA THR A 154 7.75 11.48 -4.33
C THR A 154 8.18 10.57 -5.48
N PHE A 155 9.34 10.83 -6.09
CA PHE A 155 9.88 10.10 -7.25
C PHE A 155 10.82 8.95 -6.86
N PHE A 156 10.85 8.57 -5.58
CA PHE A 156 11.71 7.51 -5.04
C PHE A 156 13.21 7.82 -5.06
N ASN A 157 13.61 9.09 -5.22
CA ASN A 157 14.99 9.49 -5.00
C ASN A 157 15.30 9.45 -3.50
N ILE A 158 16.44 8.87 -3.13
CA ILE A 158 16.85 8.78 -1.73
C ILE A 158 17.34 10.15 -1.26
N ILE A 159 16.67 10.69 -0.25
CA ILE A 159 17.05 11.94 0.43
C ILE A 159 18.06 11.63 1.54
N ARG A 160 17.81 10.58 2.32
CA ARG A 160 18.60 10.23 3.51
C ARG A 160 18.53 8.73 3.82
N THR A 161 19.64 8.15 4.24
CA THR A 161 19.73 6.79 4.81
C THR A 161 19.93 6.83 6.33
N PHE A 162 19.56 5.77 7.05
CA PHE A 162 19.67 5.69 8.51
C PHE A 162 20.40 4.44 9.00
#